data_AF-A0A530GE09-F1
#
_entry.id   AF-A0A530GE09-F1
#
_cell.length_a   1.000
_cell.length_b   1.000
_cell.length_c   1.000
_cell.angle_alpha   90.00
_cell.angle_beta   90.00
_cell.angle_gamma   90.00
#
_symmetry.space_group_name_H-M   'P 1'
#
loop_
_entity.id
_entity.type
_entity.pdbx_description
1 polymer ?
#
loop_
_entity_poly.entity_id
_entity_poly.type
_entity_poly.pdbx_seq_one_letter_code
_entity_poly.pdbx_strand_id
1 'polypeptide(L)'
;PHSGRHYPERFLAMARLDRNAIRRSEDCYVEELFGGAVPLGAPLLAANFPRAYLDVNREPWELDPRMFAEPVPSFCNIRSARVAGGLGTV
;
A
#
# COMPACT_ATOMS: atom_id res chain seq x y z
N PRO A 1 4.06 3.88 7.41
CA PRO A 1 2.78 3.66 6.70
C PRO A 1 2.55 2.23 6.18
N HIS A 2 3.60 1.41 6.01
CA HIS A 2 3.53 0.14 5.28
C HIS A 2 3.65 -1.14 6.14
N SER A 3 3.54 -1.01 7.45
CA SER A 3 3.59 -2.15 8.38
C SER A 3 2.26 -2.91 8.53
N GLY A 4 1.18 -2.42 7.93
CA GLY A 4 -0.13 -3.04 8.02
C GLY A 4 -0.15 -4.44 7.40
N ARG A 5 -0.67 -5.40 8.17
CA ARG A 5 -0.68 -6.84 7.82
C ARG A 5 -2.07 -7.48 7.92
N HIS A 6 -3.12 -6.67 8.02
CA HIS A 6 -4.49 -7.17 7.91
C HIS A 6 -4.90 -7.26 6.44
N TYR A 7 -4.91 -8.48 5.90
CA TYR A 7 -5.37 -8.77 4.55
C TYR A 7 -6.82 -9.28 4.59
N PRO A 8 -7.83 -8.48 4.19
CA PRO A 8 -9.20 -8.96 4.12
C PRO A 8 -9.31 -10.16 3.18
N GLU A 9 -10.07 -11.19 3.54
CA GLU A 9 -10.21 -12.41 2.70
C GLU A 9 -10.72 -12.08 1.28
N ARG A 10 -11.61 -11.09 1.15
CA ARG A 10 -12.05 -10.60 -0.18
C ARG A 10 -10.89 -10.11 -1.04
N PHE A 11 -9.90 -9.46 -0.43
CA PHE A 11 -8.74 -8.92 -1.14
C PHE A 11 -7.80 -10.03 -1.56
N LEU A 12 -7.54 -11.00 -0.66
CA LEU A 12 -6.74 -12.18 -0.99
C LEU A 12 -7.37 -13.02 -2.10
N ALA A 13 -8.69 -13.13 -2.14
CA ALA A 13 -9.40 -13.83 -3.21
C ALA A 13 -9.26 -13.14 -4.60
N MET A 14 -9.01 -11.83 -4.64
CA MET A 14 -8.76 -11.07 -5.88
C MET A 14 -7.28 -11.03 -6.25
N ALA A 15 -6.38 -11.24 -5.29
CA ALA A 15 -4.95 -11.15 -5.52
C ALA A 15 -4.45 -12.31 -6.37
N ARG A 16 -3.54 -12.01 -7.30
CA ARG A 16 -2.82 -13.03 -8.10
C ARG A 16 -1.64 -13.65 -7.35
N LEU A 17 -1.28 -13.10 -6.20
CA LEU A 17 -0.16 -13.54 -5.36
C LEU A 17 -0.69 -14.40 -4.22
N ASP A 18 0.08 -15.43 -3.85
CA ASP A 18 -0.20 -16.21 -2.64
C ASP A 18 0.03 -15.40 -1.35
N ARG A 19 -0.39 -15.99 -0.22
CA ARG A 19 -0.30 -15.36 1.11
C ARG A 19 1.12 -15.02 1.56
N ASN A 20 2.16 -15.62 1.00
CA ASN A 20 3.54 -15.32 1.35
C ASN A 20 4.14 -14.28 0.40
N ALA A 21 3.89 -14.43 -0.90
CA ALA A 21 4.39 -13.53 -1.92
C ALA A 21 3.85 -12.10 -1.75
N ILE A 22 2.56 -11.96 -1.42
CA ILE A 22 1.93 -10.64 -1.23
C ILE A 22 2.50 -9.86 -0.03
N ARG A 23 3.13 -10.55 0.91
CA ARG A 23 3.74 -9.94 2.10
C ARG A 23 5.12 -9.36 1.84
N ARG A 24 5.73 -9.65 0.67
CA ARG A 24 7.04 -9.10 0.29
C ARG A 24 7.05 -7.58 0.12
N SER A 25 5.89 -6.96 -0.02
CA SER A 25 5.75 -5.50 -0.05
C SER A 25 5.56 -4.87 1.33
N GLU A 26 5.40 -5.66 2.41
CA GLU A 26 5.28 -5.11 3.77
C GLU A 26 6.61 -4.47 4.21
N ASP A 27 6.52 -3.33 4.89
CA ASP A 27 7.61 -2.87 5.76
C ASP A 27 7.41 -3.53 7.13
N CYS A 28 7.71 -4.83 7.21
CA CYS A 28 7.37 -5.69 8.34
C CYS A 28 7.88 -5.13 9.68
N TYR A 29 7.00 -5.13 10.70
CA TYR A 29 7.34 -4.84 12.10
C TYR A 29 7.90 -3.43 12.37
N VAL A 30 7.76 -2.48 11.44
CA VAL A 30 8.21 -1.10 11.66
C VAL A 30 7.44 -0.45 12.83
N GLU A 31 6.17 -0.77 13.02
CA GLU A 31 5.39 -0.34 14.18
C GLU A 31 5.97 -0.87 15.49
N GLU A 32 6.49 -2.10 15.51
CA GLU A 32 7.12 -2.69 16.69
C GLU A 32 8.49 -2.05 16.94
N LEU A 33 9.28 -1.81 15.89
CA LEU A 33 10.58 -1.13 15.94
C LEU A 33 10.48 0.27 16.57
N PHE A 34 9.42 1.03 16.25
CA PHE A 34 9.19 2.38 16.79
C PHE A 34 8.28 2.41 18.01
N GLY A 35 7.75 1.26 18.46
CA GLY A 35 6.78 1.18 19.57
C GLY A 35 7.30 1.78 20.89
N GLY A 36 8.62 1.71 21.12
CA GLY A 36 9.26 2.31 22.30
C GLY A 36 9.19 3.85 22.36
N ALA A 37 8.86 4.53 21.25
CA ALA A 37 8.72 5.98 21.21
C ALA A 37 7.40 6.47 21.86
N VAL A 38 6.34 5.65 21.84
CA VAL A 38 5.02 6.02 22.37
C VAL A 38 5.03 6.27 23.89
N PRO A 39 5.62 5.39 24.72
CA PRO A 39 5.79 5.66 26.16
C PRO A 39 6.63 6.90 26.47
N LEU A 40 7.46 7.37 25.53
CA LEU A 40 8.27 8.58 25.67
C LEU A 40 7.54 9.86 25.23
N GLY A 41 6.26 9.75 24.86
CA GLY A 41 5.41 10.88 24.48
C GLY A 41 5.37 11.18 22.98
N ALA A 42 6.05 10.40 22.14
CA ALA A 42 5.99 10.57 20.68
C ALA A 42 4.85 9.73 20.08
N PRO A 43 3.84 10.34 19.43
CA PRO A 43 2.74 9.59 18.84
C PRO A 43 3.22 8.75 17.65
N LEU A 44 2.63 7.56 17.48
CA LEU A 44 2.86 6.66 16.36
C LEU A 44 1.55 6.43 15.59
N LEU A 45 1.58 6.64 14.28
CA LEU A 45 0.49 6.32 13.37
C LEU A 45 0.89 5.16 12.46
N ALA A 46 0.11 4.08 12.49
CA ALA A 46 0.31 2.89 11.67
C ALA A 46 -0.96 2.57 10.88
N ALA A 47 -0.79 2.16 9.62
CA ALA A 47 -1.89 1.61 8.83
C ALA A 47 -2.13 0.16 9.25
N ASN A 48 -3.40 -0.25 9.32
CA ASN A 48 -3.74 -1.64 9.66
C ASN A 48 -3.76 -2.55 8.43
N PHE A 49 -3.96 -1.99 7.24
CA PHE A 49 -4.03 -2.70 5.97
C PHE A 49 -2.70 -2.61 5.21
N PRO A 50 -2.39 -3.59 4.34
CA PRO A 50 -1.16 -3.61 3.59
C PRO A 50 -1.15 -2.57 2.47
N ARG A 51 0.05 -2.06 2.15
CA ARG A 51 0.23 -1.14 1.01
C ARG A 51 -0.14 -1.77 -0.34
N ALA A 52 -0.10 -3.09 -0.44
CA ALA A 52 -0.54 -3.84 -1.62
C ALA A 52 -2.06 -3.71 -1.85
N TYR A 53 -2.84 -3.32 -0.84
CA TYR A 53 -4.26 -3.01 -0.99
C TYR A 53 -4.50 -1.53 -1.28
N LEU A 54 -3.80 -0.65 -0.55
CA LEU A 54 -3.82 0.80 -0.77
C LEU A 54 -2.54 1.40 -0.16
N ASP A 55 -1.76 2.12 -0.96
CA ASP A 55 -0.54 2.77 -0.50
C ASP A 55 -0.84 4.20 -0.02
N VAL A 56 -1.01 4.38 1.29
CA VAL A 56 -1.25 5.70 1.93
C VAL A 56 -0.04 6.65 1.89
N ASN A 57 1.09 6.21 1.33
CA ASN A 57 2.28 7.03 1.11
C ASN A 57 2.44 7.43 -0.37
N ARG A 58 1.33 7.39 -1.12
CA ARG A 58 1.24 7.80 -2.52
C ARG A 58 0.22 8.91 -2.71
N GLU A 59 0.35 9.62 -3.83
CA GLU A 59 -0.61 10.63 -4.23
C GLU A 59 -1.91 9.94 -4.66
N PRO A 60 -3.10 10.37 -4.19
CA PRO A 60 -4.36 9.65 -4.42
C PRO A 60 -4.65 9.25 -5.88
N TRP A 61 -4.21 10.06 -6.84
CA TRP A 61 -4.47 9.88 -8.27
C TRP A 61 -3.27 9.35 -9.07
N GLU A 62 -2.25 8.83 -8.39
CA GLU A 62 -1.09 8.16 -8.99
C GLU A 62 -1.44 6.71 -9.39
N LEU A 63 -2.09 6.57 -10.55
CA LEU A 63 -2.70 5.32 -11.02
C LEU A 63 -2.05 4.81 -12.32
N ASP A 64 -1.86 3.50 -12.44
CA ASP A 64 -1.47 2.85 -13.71
C ASP A 64 -2.72 2.56 -14.57
N PRO A 65 -2.87 3.19 -15.75
CA PRO A 65 -4.03 2.95 -16.62
C PRO A 65 -4.22 1.50 -17.03
N ARG A 66 -3.16 0.68 -17.04
CA ARG A 66 -3.21 -0.74 -17.42
C ARG A 66 -3.92 -1.61 -16.38
N MET A 67 -4.13 -1.10 -15.16
CA MET A 67 -4.82 -1.80 -14.08
C MET A 67 -6.34 -1.68 -14.16
N PHE A 68 -6.86 -0.80 -15.02
CA PHE A 68 -8.28 -0.49 -15.11
C PHE A 68 -8.83 -0.93 -16.48
N ALA A 69 -10.07 -1.43 -16.49
CA ALA A 69 -10.77 -1.77 -17.73
C ALA A 69 -11.20 -0.53 -18.51
N GLU A 70 -11.56 0.53 -17.77
CA GLU A 70 -11.99 1.81 -18.31
C GLU A 70 -10.85 2.84 -18.22
N PRO A 71 -10.87 3.89 -19.07
CA PRO A 71 -9.91 4.97 -18.94
C PRO A 71 -9.96 5.62 -17.56
N VAL A 72 -8.80 5.77 -16.92
CA VAL A 72 -8.69 6.57 -15.69
C VAL A 72 -9.01 8.04 -15.97
N PRO A 73 -9.57 8.79 -15.00
CA PRO A 73 -9.86 10.21 -15.17
C PRO A 73 -8.63 11.01 -15.63
N SER A 74 -8.87 12.06 -16.43
CA SER A 74 -7.80 12.87 -17.05
C SER A 74 -6.90 13.61 -16.05
N PHE A 75 -7.35 13.79 -14.81
CA PHE A 75 -6.58 14.39 -13.72
C PHE A 75 -5.63 13.40 -13.03
N CYS A 76 -5.69 12.11 -13.37
CA CYS A 76 -4.81 11.12 -12.76
C CYS A 76 -3.36 11.30 -13.21
N ASN A 77 -2.43 11.17 -12.26
CA ASN A 77 -1.01 11.19 -12.53
C ASN A 77 -0.53 9.81 -13.01
N ILE A 78 -0.59 9.61 -14.32
CA ILE A 78 -0.26 8.33 -14.96
C ILE A 78 1.20 8.21 -15.42
N ARG A 79 2.02 9.25 -15.20
CA ARG A 79 3.37 9.38 -15.82
C ARG A 79 4.52 9.24 -14.83
N SER A 80 4.25 8.93 -13.57
CA SER A 80 5.32 8.81 -12.58
C SER A 80 6.18 7.56 -12.84
N ALA A 81 7.45 7.61 -12.43
CA ALA A 81 8.33 6.46 -12.49
C ALA A 81 7.82 5.28 -11.64
N ARG A 82 7.01 5.55 -10.62
CA ARG A 82 6.39 4.53 -9.75
C ARG A 82 5.24 3.83 -10.46
N VAL A 83 4.38 4.57 -11.15
CA VAL A 83 3.33 4.01 -12.01
C VAL A 83 3.93 3.13 -13.09
N ALA A 84 5.00 3.59 -13.74
CA ALA A 84 5.70 2.78 -14.75
C ALA A 84 6.22 1.45 -14.18
N GLY A 85 6.60 1.43 -12.90
CA GLY A 85 7.02 0.23 -12.15
C GLY A 85 5.89 -0.58 -11.50
N GLY A 86 4.61 -0.22 -11.68
CA GLY A 86 3.48 -0.91 -11.07
C GLY A 86 3.33 -0.67 -9.56
N LEU A 87 3.80 0.47 -9.06
CA LEU A 87 3.81 0.84 -7.64
C LEU A 87 3.02 2.13 -7.36
N GLY A 88 1.88 2.28 -8.03
CA GLY A 88 0.94 3.37 -7.83
C GLY A 88 0.21 3.25 -6.48
N THR A 89 -0.89 4.00 -6.36
CA THR A 89 -1.68 4.07 -5.11
C THR A 89 -2.47 2.80 -4.83
N VAL A 90 -2.88 2.07 -5.86
CA VAL A 90 -3.61 0.79 -5.80
C VAL A 90 -2.90 -0.27 -6.62
#